data_AF-A0A6B1DGK0-F1
#
_entry.id   AF-A0A6B1DGK0-F1
#
_cell.length_a   1.000
_cell.length_b   1.000
_cell.length_c   1.000
_cell.angle_alpha   90.00
_cell.angle_beta   90.00
_cell.angle_gamma   90.00
#
_symmetry.space_group_name_H-M   'P 1'
#
loop_
_entity.id
_entity.type
_entity.pdbx_description
1 polymer ?
#
loop_
_entity_poly.entity_id
_entity_poly.type
_entity_poly.pdbx_seq_one_letter_code
_entity_poly.pdbx_strand_id
1 'polypeptide(L)'
;MLADCNGYFRREPYKSWFNQLEAWILQKCGASYYDGTACALDLVQWATDPVWSDLPGGVRDRLLAADGTFLKTQLEENKNVKLVLANGRQVIDGLQAMGFPLDYGESITPDGRQIHLFRGRLGERTFIGWNLNLQGSHLNNKKMKPELGDAVGRLAAKQAG
;
A
#
# COMPACT_ATOMS: atom_id res chain seq x y z
N MET A 1 -3.82 15.27 17.61
CA MET A 1 -2.92 15.06 16.44
C MET A 1 -2.49 13.60 16.28
N LEU A 2 -1.63 13.02 17.13
CA LEU A 2 -1.27 11.58 17.05
C LEU A 2 -2.42 10.63 17.44
N ALA A 3 -3.15 10.96 18.51
CA ALA A 3 -4.34 10.22 18.93
C ALA A 3 -5.47 10.27 17.87
N ASP A 4 -5.49 11.33 17.06
CA ASP A 4 -6.47 11.50 15.98
C ASP A 4 -6.18 10.60 14.78
N CYS A 5 -4.90 10.43 14.42
CA CYS A 5 -4.47 9.48 13.40
C CYS A 5 -4.70 8.03 13.84
N ASN A 6 -4.35 7.70 15.09
CA ASN A 6 -4.58 6.37 15.66
C ASN A 6 -6.08 6.05 15.85
N GLY A 7 -6.92 7.07 15.96
CA GLY A 7 -8.37 6.96 16.10
C GLY A 7 -9.15 7.21 14.81
N TYR A 8 -8.50 7.42 13.67
CA TYR A 8 -9.17 7.81 12.41
C TYR A 8 -10.27 6.83 12.02
N PHE A 9 -9.97 5.53 12.05
CA PHE A 9 -10.92 4.48 11.72
C PHE A 9 -11.98 4.21 12.80
N ARG A 10 -11.85 4.80 14.00
CA ARG A 10 -12.83 4.70 15.09
C ARG A 10 -13.92 5.78 15.04
N ARG A 11 -13.80 6.74 14.12
CA ARG A 11 -14.75 7.84 13.92
C ARG A 11 -15.53 7.63 12.63
N GLU A 12 -15.34 8.52 11.66
CA GLU A 12 -16.00 8.48 10.36
C GLU A 12 -14.95 8.52 9.25
N PRO A 13 -14.18 7.43 9.06
CA PRO A 13 -13.20 7.35 7.99
C PRO A 13 -13.91 7.38 6.64
N TYR A 14 -13.17 7.64 5.55
CA TYR A 14 -13.74 7.57 4.21
C TYR A 14 -14.00 6.10 3.81
N LYS A 15 -15.06 5.51 4.38
CA LYS A 15 -15.32 4.07 4.38
C LYS A 15 -15.40 3.47 2.99
N SER A 16 -16.06 4.15 2.03
CA SER A 16 -16.17 3.67 0.64
C SER A 16 -14.81 3.50 -0.04
N TRP A 17 -13.85 4.36 0.30
CA TRP A 17 -12.49 4.31 -0.23
C TRP A 17 -11.66 3.22 0.46
N PHE A 18 -11.62 3.18 1.80
CA PHE A 18 -10.77 2.25 2.54
C PHE A 18 -11.31 0.82 2.64
N ASN A 19 -12.64 0.62 2.64
CA ASN A 19 -13.24 -0.71 2.83
C ASN A 19 -12.90 -1.69 1.72
N GLN A 20 -12.51 -1.19 0.54
CA GLN A 20 -12.05 -2.05 -0.55
C GLN A 20 -10.73 -2.74 -0.17
N LEU A 21 -9.80 -2.03 0.46
CA LEU A 21 -8.54 -2.61 0.92
C LEU A 21 -8.75 -3.47 2.17
N GLU A 22 -9.64 -3.03 3.08
CA GLU A 22 -10.02 -3.80 4.27
C GLU A 22 -10.51 -5.21 3.89
N ALA A 23 -11.58 -5.28 3.09
CA ALA A 23 -12.29 -6.53 2.83
C ALA A 23 -11.47 -7.50 1.96
N TRP A 24 -10.70 -6.97 1.01
CA TRP A 24 -10.06 -7.80 0.01
C TRP A 24 -8.58 -8.07 0.28
N ILE A 25 -7.89 -7.18 0.98
CA ILE A 25 -6.44 -7.29 1.18
C ILE A 25 -6.09 -7.50 2.66
N LEU A 26 -6.49 -6.57 3.53
CA LEU A 26 -6.01 -6.57 4.92
C LEU A 26 -6.49 -7.81 5.69
N GLN A 27 -7.77 -8.17 5.57
CA GLN A 27 -8.31 -9.35 6.24
C GLN A 27 -7.62 -10.65 5.78
N LYS A 28 -7.17 -10.71 4.52
CA LYS A 28 -6.40 -11.85 3.98
C LYS A 28 -4.97 -11.92 4.54
N CYS A 29 -4.48 -10.81 5.07
CA CYS A 29 -3.18 -10.71 5.74
C CYS A 29 -3.31 -10.78 7.27
N GLY A 30 -4.51 -11.01 7.82
CA GLY A 30 -4.74 -11.02 9.27
C GLY A 30 -4.64 -9.65 9.93
N ALA A 31 -4.88 -8.57 9.18
CA ALA A 31 -4.86 -7.20 9.67
C ALA A 31 -6.19 -6.49 9.38
N SER A 32 -6.45 -5.37 10.07
CA SER A 32 -7.63 -4.53 9.88
C SER A 32 -7.32 -3.08 10.21
N TYR A 33 -7.94 -2.17 9.46
CA TYR A 33 -7.94 -0.76 9.81
C TYR A 33 -8.72 -0.47 11.11
N TYR A 34 -9.66 -1.34 11.48
CA TYR A 34 -10.63 -1.08 12.54
C TYR A 34 -10.22 -1.63 13.92
N ASP A 35 -9.28 -2.58 13.98
CA ASP A 35 -8.76 -3.15 15.24
C ASP A 35 -7.41 -2.57 15.68
N GLY A 36 -6.82 -1.69 14.86
CA GLY A 36 -5.53 -1.04 15.14
C GLY A 36 -4.30 -1.85 14.70
N THR A 37 -4.48 -2.94 13.95
CA THR A 37 -3.37 -3.74 13.39
C THR A 37 -2.87 -3.22 12.04
N ALA A 38 -3.62 -2.35 11.36
CA ALA A 38 -3.22 -1.68 10.13
C ALA A 38 -3.40 -0.16 10.20
N CYS A 39 -2.56 0.56 9.45
CA CYS A 39 -2.71 1.99 9.18
C CYS A 39 -2.45 2.28 7.69
N ALA A 40 -3.00 3.40 7.21
CA ALA A 40 -2.67 3.92 5.88
C ALA A 40 -1.48 4.87 6.00
N LEU A 41 -0.55 4.78 5.05
CA LEU A 41 0.63 5.64 4.97
C LEU A 41 0.70 6.24 3.56
N ASP A 42 0.92 7.54 3.50
CA ASP A 42 1.17 8.25 2.24
C ASP A 42 2.66 8.23 1.89
N LEU A 43 2.98 8.21 0.59
CA LEU A 43 4.37 8.32 0.13
C LEU A 43 4.97 9.70 0.40
N VAL A 44 4.13 10.73 0.33
CA VAL A 44 4.47 12.12 0.62
C VAL A 44 3.52 12.58 1.70
N GLN A 45 4.07 13.07 2.80
CA GLN A 45 3.31 13.32 4.04
C GLN A 45 2.60 14.69 4.01
N TRP A 46 2.90 15.49 3.00
CA TRP A 46 2.36 16.82 2.82
C TRP A 46 1.11 16.78 1.95
N ALA A 47 0.07 17.49 2.39
CA ALA A 47 -1.01 17.85 1.49
C ALA A 47 -0.45 18.78 0.40
N THR A 48 -0.75 18.51 -0.86
CA THR A 48 -0.28 19.31 -1.99
C THR A 48 -1.40 20.19 -2.53
N ASP A 49 -1.05 21.40 -2.95
CA ASP A 49 -1.91 22.29 -3.75
C ASP A 49 -1.14 22.70 -5.01
N PRO A 50 -1.54 22.24 -6.21
CA PRO A 50 -2.73 21.44 -6.52
C PRO A 50 -2.62 19.97 -6.02
N VAL A 51 -3.73 19.23 -6.12
CA VAL A 51 -3.76 17.81 -5.74
C VAL A 51 -2.70 16.99 -6.48
N TRP A 52 -2.23 15.90 -5.87
CA TRP A 52 -1.08 15.12 -6.36
C TRP A 52 -1.10 14.78 -7.87
N SER A 53 -2.28 14.42 -8.41
CA SER A 53 -2.45 14.10 -9.82
C SER A 53 -2.10 15.25 -10.76
N ASP A 54 -2.32 16.47 -10.30
CA ASP A 54 -2.25 17.70 -11.10
C ASP A 54 -0.88 18.38 -10.99
N LEU A 55 0.00 17.86 -10.11
CA LEU A 55 1.37 18.33 -10.01
C LEU A 55 2.19 17.98 -11.26
N PRO A 56 3.12 18.85 -11.69
CA PRO A 56 4.10 18.50 -12.72
C PRO A 56 4.97 17.30 -12.28
N GLY A 57 5.37 16.46 -13.24
CA GLY A 57 6.19 15.27 -12.96
C GLY A 57 7.45 15.57 -12.15
N GLY A 58 8.24 16.57 -12.57
CA GLY A 58 9.45 16.97 -11.86
C GLY A 58 9.22 17.53 -10.45
N VAL A 59 8.00 18.01 -10.13
CA VAL A 59 7.65 18.41 -8.76
C VAL A 59 7.37 17.17 -7.91
N ARG A 60 6.61 16.20 -8.44
CA ARG A 60 6.38 14.92 -7.77
C ARG A 60 7.69 14.19 -7.49
N ASP A 61 8.61 14.14 -8.44
CA ASP A 61 9.90 13.46 -8.27
C ASP A 61 10.72 14.10 -7.14
N ARG A 62 10.72 15.43 -7.03
CA ARG A 62 11.39 16.15 -5.94
C ARG A 62 10.73 15.88 -4.59
N LEU A 63 9.41 15.86 -4.53
CA LEU A 63 8.67 15.55 -3.31
C LEU A 63 8.94 14.12 -2.85
N LEU A 64 8.91 13.14 -3.77
CA LEU A 64 9.25 11.75 -3.47
C LEU A 64 10.70 11.63 -2.96
N ALA A 65 11.65 12.30 -3.61
CA ALA A 65 13.05 12.28 -3.17
C ALA A 65 13.25 12.92 -1.79
N ALA A 66 12.56 14.03 -1.52
CA ALA A 66 12.64 14.72 -0.24
C ALA A 66 12.03 13.90 0.91
N ASP A 67 10.88 13.27 0.69
CA ASP A 67 10.17 12.51 1.73
C ASP A 67 10.63 11.06 1.86
N GLY A 68 11.35 10.51 0.87
CA GLY A 68 11.81 9.11 0.91
C GLY A 68 12.66 8.78 2.14
N THR A 69 13.54 9.70 2.55
CA THR A 69 14.34 9.53 3.78
C THR A 69 13.46 9.54 5.03
N PHE A 70 12.44 10.40 5.06
CA PHE A 70 11.51 10.48 6.18
C PHE A 70 10.68 9.21 6.30
N LEU A 71 10.07 8.74 5.19
CA LEU A 71 9.31 7.49 5.17
C LEU A 71 10.17 6.30 5.59
N LYS A 72 11.41 6.22 5.11
CA LYS A 72 12.37 5.18 5.52
C LYS A 72 12.63 5.24 7.02
N THR A 73 12.87 6.43 7.57
CA THR A 73 13.08 6.63 9.01
C THR A 73 11.84 6.22 9.82
N GLN A 74 10.65 6.64 9.42
CA GLN A 74 9.39 6.25 10.08
C GLN A 74 9.21 4.73 10.12
N LEU A 75 9.49 4.07 9.00
CA LEU A 75 9.41 2.62 8.94
C LEU A 75 10.48 1.99 9.83
N GLU A 76 11.74 2.43 9.76
CA GLU A 76 12.87 1.91 10.53
C GLU A 76 12.67 2.04 12.05
N GLU A 77 12.21 3.20 12.52
CA GLU A 77 11.91 3.47 13.93
C GLU A 77 10.70 2.70 14.44
N ASN A 78 9.68 2.50 13.58
CA ASN A 78 8.51 1.72 13.94
C ASN A 78 8.73 0.22 13.71
N LYS A 79 9.29 -0.46 14.72
CA LYS A 79 9.56 -1.91 14.69
C LYS A 79 8.30 -2.78 14.64
N ASN A 80 7.12 -2.22 14.93
CA ASN A 80 5.85 -2.93 14.94
C ASN A 80 5.25 -3.08 13.53
N VAL A 81 5.67 -2.26 12.56
CA VAL A 81 5.27 -2.42 11.17
C VAL A 81 6.13 -3.51 10.53
N LYS A 82 5.58 -4.72 10.42
CA LYS A 82 6.25 -5.89 9.81
C LYS A 82 5.92 -6.10 8.34
N LEU A 83 4.77 -5.59 7.89
CA LEU A 83 4.26 -5.75 6.53
C LEU A 83 3.86 -4.38 5.97
N VAL A 84 4.37 -4.06 4.78
CA VAL A 84 4.00 -2.87 4.02
C VAL A 84 3.33 -3.31 2.72
N LEU A 85 2.13 -2.79 2.48
CA LEU A 85 1.30 -3.14 1.31
C LEU A 85 1.21 -1.95 0.35
N ALA A 86 1.69 -2.11 -0.88
CA ALA A 86 1.73 -1.06 -1.90
C ALA A 86 0.59 -1.22 -2.93
N ASN A 87 -0.43 -0.37 -2.83
CA ASN A 87 -1.62 -0.41 -3.69
C ASN A 87 -1.46 0.44 -4.97
N GLY A 88 -1.14 -0.21 -6.08
CA GLY A 88 -1.13 0.39 -7.41
C GLY A 88 0.27 0.78 -7.91
N ARG A 89 0.35 0.90 -9.25
CA ARG A 89 1.63 1.08 -9.95
C ARG A 89 2.40 2.34 -9.52
N GLN A 90 1.71 3.47 -9.37
CA GLN A 90 2.35 4.72 -8.95
C GLN A 90 2.99 4.62 -7.55
N VAL A 91 2.39 3.84 -6.64
CA VAL A 91 2.95 3.62 -5.30
C VAL A 91 4.22 2.78 -5.39
N ILE A 92 4.19 1.72 -6.22
CA ILE A 92 5.37 0.87 -6.45
C ILE A 92 6.51 1.68 -7.06
N ASP A 93 6.25 2.43 -8.14
CA ASP A 93 7.26 3.23 -8.82
C ASP A 93 7.84 4.29 -7.87
N GLY A 94 7.00 4.92 -7.03
CA GLY A 94 7.45 5.87 -6.00
C GLY A 94 8.35 5.24 -4.94
N LEU A 95 7.97 4.06 -4.42
CA LEU A 95 8.82 3.31 -3.48
C LEU A 95 10.16 2.92 -4.10
N GLN A 96 10.15 2.44 -5.34
CA GLN A 96 11.37 2.10 -6.08
C GLN A 96 12.27 3.33 -6.30
N ALA A 97 11.67 4.48 -6.68
CA ALA A 97 12.39 5.74 -6.84
C ALA A 97 13.01 6.25 -5.54
N MET A 98 12.38 5.97 -4.39
CA MET A 98 12.91 6.23 -3.05
C MET A 98 13.97 5.20 -2.60
N GLY A 99 14.25 4.16 -3.40
CA GLY A 99 15.23 3.13 -3.09
C GLY A 99 14.72 2.00 -2.21
N PHE A 100 13.39 1.83 -2.06
CA PHE A 100 12.83 0.65 -1.41
C PHE A 100 12.96 -0.58 -2.33
N PRO A 101 13.33 -1.74 -1.79
CA PRO A 101 13.65 -2.92 -2.59
C PRO A 101 12.39 -3.69 -2.97
N LEU A 102 11.51 -3.14 -3.80
CA LEU A 102 10.37 -3.87 -4.39
C LEU A 102 10.72 -4.33 -5.79
N ASP A 103 10.90 -5.63 -5.97
CA ASP A 103 11.16 -6.24 -7.27
C ASP A 103 9.93 -6.98 -7.78
N TYR A 104 9.87 -7.18 -9.09
CA TYR A 104 8.87 -8.06 -9.69
C TYR A 104 9.00 -9.48 -9.13
N GLY A 105 7.88 -10.07 -8.70
CA GLY A 105 7.83 -11.43 -8.18
C GLY A 105 7.09 -12.39 -9.10
N GLU A 106 5.77 -12.21 -9.19
CA GLU A 106 4.89 -13.09 -9.98
C GLU A 106 3.76 -12.29 -10.62
N SER A 107 2.99 -12.92 -11.50
CA SER A 107 1.77 -12.35 -12.07
C SER A 107 0.59 -13.26 -11.80
N ILE A 108 -0.58 -12.68 -11.60
CA ILE A 108 -1.88 -13.37 -11.63
C ILE A 108 -2.70 -12.83 -12.80
N THR A 109 -3.64 -13.62 -13.31
CA THR A 109 -4.49 -13.22 -14.45
C THR A 109 -5.98 -13.44 -14.14
N PRO A 110 -6.54 -12.78 -13.12
CA PRO A 110 -7.97 -12.86 -12.84
C PRO A 110 -8.78 -12.30 -14.00
N ASP A 111 -9.75 -13.08 -14.48
CA ASP A 111 -10.64 -12.72 -15.59
C ASP A 111 -9.90 -12.13 -16.82
N GLY A 112 -8.75 -12.71 -17.17
CA GLY A 112 -7.98 -12.32 -18.35
C GLY A 112 -7.16 -11.03 -18.20
N ARG A 113 -7.22 -10.36 -17.04
CA ARG A 113 -6.41 -9.18 -16.76
C ARG A 113 -5.15 -9.55 -15.99
N GLN A 114 -3.99 -9.31 -16.59
CA GLN A 114 -2.71 -9.54 -15.90
C GLN A 114 -2.47 -8.48 -14.83
N ILE A 115 -2.15 -8.93 -13.62
CA ILE A 115 -1.74 -8.13 -12.47
C ILE A 115 -0.36 -8.61 -12.07
N HIS A 116 0.59 -7.67 -11.93
CA HIS A 116 1.94 -7.96 -11.48
C HIS A 116 2.04 -7.73 -9.99
N LEU A 117 2.60 -8.72 -9.28
CA LEU A 117 2.89 -8.68 -7.86
C LEU A 117 4.37 -8.41 -7.66
N PHE A 118 4.66 -7.53 -6.72
CA PHE A 118 6.00 -7.07 -6.36
C PHE A 118 6.29 -7.46 -4.93
N ARG A 119 7.55 -7.79 -4.63
CA ARG A 119 7.97 -8.21 -3.29
C ARG A 119 9.31 -7.61 -2.93
N GLY A 120 9.48 -7.38 -1.65
CA GLY A 120 10.68 -6.74 -1.12
C GLY A 120 10.92 -7.01 0.34
N ARG A 121 12.16 -6.80 0.80
CA ARG A 121 12.50 -6.85 2.22
C ARG A 121 13.44 -5.71 2.61
N LEU A 122 13.11 -5.04 3.72
CA LEU A 122 13.98 -4.07 4.38
C LEU A 122 14.14 -4.50 5.85
N GLY A 123 15.25 -5.16 6.16
CA GLY A 123 15.45 -5.84 7.43
C GLY A 123 14.41 -6.96 7.63
N GLU A 124 13.69 -6.92 8.74
CA GLU A 124 12.59 -7.86 9.05
C GLU A 124 11.28 -7.52 8.35
N ARG A 125 11.19 -6.34 7.71
CA ARG A 125 9.94 -5.88 7.11
C ARG A 125 9.79 -6.46 5.72
N THR A 126 8.58 -6.95 5.44
CA THR A 126 8.20 -7.42 4.12
C THR A 126 7.41 -6.34 3.40
N PHE A 127 7.71 -6.14 2.13
CA PHE A 127 6.92 -5.33 1.22
C PHE A 127 6.21 -6.24 0.22
N ILE A 128 4.92 -5.99 0.00
CA ILE A 128 4.14 -6.65 -1.04
C ILE A 128 3.38 -5.55 -1.80
N GLY A 129 3.52 -5.52 -3.12
CA GLY A 129 2.85 -4.53 -3.96
C GLY A 129 2.13 -5.18 -5.13
N TRP A 130 1.21 -4.45 -5.73
CA TRP A 130 0.56 -4.85 -6.99
C TRP A 130 0.28 -3.63 -7.87
N ASN A 131 0.33 -3.80 -9.19
CA ASN A 131 0.21 -2.66 -10.13
C ASN A 131 -1.22 -2.10 -10.25
N LEU A 132 -2.25 -2.86 -9.85
CA LEU A 132 -3.64 -2.44 -9.92
C LEU A 132 -4.05 -1.53 -8.75
N ASN A 133 -4.44 -0.27 -8.99
CA ASN A 133 -5.02 0.54 -7.91
C ASN A 133 -6.48 0.09 -7.63
N LEU A 134 -6.71 -0.55 -6.48
CA LEU A 134 -8.03 -1.07 -6.11
C LEU A 134 -9.09 0.02 -5.90
N GLN A 135 -8.68 1.22 -5.47
CA GLN A 135 -9.59 2.31 -5.12
C GLN A 135 -9.95 3.18 -6.34
N GLY A 136 -8.97 3.41 -7.23
CA GLY A 136 -9.17 4.16 -8.46
C GLY A 136 -9.70 3.32 -9.63
N SER A 137 -9.72 1.99 -9.51
CA SER A 137 -10.26 1.15 -10.55
C SER A 137 -11.79 1.08 -10.47
N HIS A 138 -12.50 1.42 -11.55
CA HIS A 138 -13.95 1.19 -11.73
C HIS A 138 -14.30 -0.31 -11.85
N LEU A 139 -13.48 -1.17 -11.25
CA LEU A 139 -13.58 -2.60 -11.40
C LEU A 139 -14.62 -3.13 -10.42
N ASN A 140 -15.84 -3.29 -10.97
CA ASN A 140 -16.94 -4.03 -10.36
C ASN A 140 -16.78 -5.56 -10.48
N ASN A 141 -15.55 -6.03 -10.76
CA ASN A 141 -15.35 -7.42 -11.13
C ASN A 141 -15.28 -8.33 -9.90
N LYS A 142 -16.19 -9.32 -9.85
CA LYS A 142 -16.45 -10.19 -8.70
C LYS A 142 -15.28 -11.12 -8.35
N LYS A 143 -14.39 -11.48 -9.28
CA LYS A 143 -13.29 -12.44 -9.01
C LYS A 143 -11.95 -11.78 -8.75
N MET A 144 -11.68 -10.67 -9.41
CA MET A 144 -10.35 -10.08 -9.38
C MET A 144 -9.92 -9.55 -8.01
N LYS A 145 -10.80 -8.91 -7.23
CA LYS A 145 -10.45 -8.46 -5.88
C LYS A 145 -10.18 -9.65 -4.93
N PRO A 146 -11.03 -10.69 -4.89
CA PRO A 146 -10.73 -11.91 -4.14
C PRO A 146 -9.42 -12.58 -4.55
N GLU A 147 -9.17 -12.81 -5.84
CA GLU A 147 -7.97 -13.51 -6.31
C GLU A 147 -6.68 -12.74 -6.02
N LEU A 148 -6.72 -11.41 -6.15
CA LEU A 148 -5.62 -10.54 -5.73
C LEU A 148 -5.40 -10.66 -4.21
N GLY A 149 -6.47 -10.62 -3.43
CA GLY A 149 -6.44 -10.80 -1.99
C GLY A 149 -5.81 -12.11 -1.55
N ASP A 150 -6.22 -13.23 -2.17
CA ASP A 150 -5.69 -14.55 -1.88
C ASP A 150 -4.20 -14.66 -2.26
N ALA A 151 -3.79 -14.06 -3.39
CA ALA A 151 -2.39 -14.01 -3.77
C ALA A 151 -1.55 -13.19 -2.79
N VAL A 152 -2.01 -11.99 -2.40
CA VAL A 152 -1.31 -11.15 -1.41
C VAL A 152 -1.24 -11.83 -0.05
N GLY A 153 -2.34 -12.42 0.43
CA GLY A 153 -2.38 -13.16 1.70
C GLY A 153 -1.41 -14.34 1.71
N ARG A 154 -1.33 -15.10 0.61
CA ARG A 154 -0.33 -16.18 0.44
C ARG A 154 1.11 -15.67 0.53
N LEU A 155 1.40 -14.52 -0.08
CA LEU A 155 2.73 -13.91 -0.05
C LEU A 155 3.09 -13.37 1.34
N ALA A 156 2.11 -12.89 2.11
CA ALA A 156 2.26 -12.46 3.49
C ALA A 156 2.53 -13.66 4.43
N ALA A 157 1.74 -14.74 4.31
CA ALA A 157 1.86 -15.93 5.16
C ALA A 157 3.22 -16.64 5.00
N LYS A 158 3.79 -16.66 3.78
CA LYS A 158 5.12 -17.23 3.49
C LYS A 158 6.30 -16.49 4.17
N GLN A 159 6.07 -15.47 4.98
CA GLN A 159 7.11 -14.73 5.71
C GLN A 159 6.97 -14.84 7.23
N ALA A 160 5.88 -15.45 7.73
CA ALA A 160 5.63 -15.63 9.16
C ALA A 160 6.18 -16.96 9.72
N GLY A 161 6.80 -17.80 8.87
CA GLY A 161 7.52 -19.02 9.25
C GLY A 161 8.96 -18.97 8.74
#